data_AF-A0A7X5L2E4-F1
#
_entry.id   AF-A0A7X5L2E4-F1
#
_cell.length_a   1.000
_cell.length_b   1.000
_cell.length_c   1.000
_cell.angle_alpha   90.00
_cell.angle_beta   90.00
_cell.angle_gamma   90.00
#
_symmetry.space_group_name_H-M   'P 1'
#
loop_
_entity.id
_entity.type
_entity.pdbx_description
1 polymer ?
#
loop_
_entity_poly.entity_id
_entity_poly.type
_entity_poly.pdbx_seq_one_letter_code
_entity_poly.pdbx_strand_id
1 'polypeptide(L)'
;MGSLVAPVGEDGKLQTNSTSGDSLKSKSKKNNSTVDSDMFLSLLVAEMQNQDPLEPTSNTEWVSQYATFTQVKKMGEMAESIDLLRANDLVGKEVIMKVTSESTGDVTYARGTVDFITVENGKPIIWIDDKQYSMADLDTVVSGSYSSAYDKYDTLTAMLKGLPDIKYADKSYENVIKGAYELYNTFNDYEKNFMKTYGAKELALLEQWKEKLKDKGVDFSDVEAKEDEAGVSLDDIMKSFNTKMDAIIDRLKLLTGDTDTDNTDKDDTDKDDADKE
;
A
#
# COMPACT_ATOMS: atom_id res chain seq x y z
N MET A 1 52.17 44.42 -10.33
CA MET A 1 51.76 44.84 -11.69
C MET A 1 52.25 43.78 -12.68
N GLY A 2 51.43 43.45 -13.69
CA GLY A 2 51.75 42.59 -14.85
C GLY A 2 50.98 41.26 -14.82
N SER A 3 49.76 41.15 -15.40
CA SER A 3 49.43 40.91 -16.84
C SER A 3 49.92 39.52 -17.32
N LEU A 4 49.05 38.52 -17.37
CA LEU A 4 48.23 38.05 -18.51
C LEU A 4 49.00 37.30 -19.62
N VAL A 5 48.39 36.18 -20.01
CA VAL A 5 48.49 35.37 -21.25
C VAL A 5 49.00 33.95 -21.00
N ALA A 6 48.09 32.98 -21.22
CA ALA A 6 48.39 31.56 -21.36
C ALA A 6 48.94 31.29 -22.78
N PRO A 7 50.07 30.61 -22.94
CA PRO A 7 50.56 30.21 -24.25
C PRO A 7 50.38 28.70 -24.48
N VAL A 8 49.67 28.38 -25.56
CA VAL A 8 49.66 27.08 -26.23
C VAL A 8 50.74 27.14 -27.32
N GLY A 9 51.59 26.12 -27.43
CA GLY A 9 52.58 25.96 -28.50
C GLY A 9 52.29 24.71 -29.33
N GLU A 10 52.76 24.69 -30.58
CA GLU A 10 52.63 23.59 -31.55
C GLU A 10 53.32 22.26 -31.12
N ASP A 11 53.82 22.19 -29.88
CA ASP A 11 54.49 21.07 -29.23
C ASP A 11 53.59 20.30 -28.23
N GLY A 12 52.31 20.64 -28.10
CA GLY A 12 51.28 19.69 -27.65
C GLY A 12 51.16 19.42 -26.15
N LYS A 13 51.30 20.41 -25.26
CA LYS A 13 50.84 20.29 -23.85
C LYS A 13 49.99 21.46 -23.36
N LEU A 14 48.99 21.15 -22.52
CA LEU A 14 47.94 22.06 -22.04
C LEU A 14 48.26 22.67 -20.66
N GLN A 15 47.90 23.94 -20.46
CA GLN A 15 47.86 24.63 -19.18
C GLN A 15 46.40 24.70 -18.68
N THR A 16 46.12 24.18 -17.48
CA THR A 16 44.81 24.22 -16.83
C THR A 16 44.77 25.29 -15.73
N ASN A 17 43.56 25.80 -15.49
CA ASN A 17 43.08 26.66 -14.38
C ASN A 17 42.95 28.15 -14.71
N SER A 18 41.70 28.60 -14.84
CA SER A 18 41.30 29.88 -14.26
C SER A 18 39.95 29.73 -13.54
N THR A 19 40.04 29.89 -12.22
CA THR A 19 38.98 29.93 -11.23
C THR A 19 38.22 31.25 -11.29
N SER A 20 36.89 31.19 -11.43
CA SER A 20 35.87 32.00 -10.72
C SER A 20 34.66 32.27 -11.63
N GLY A 21 33.49 31.75 -11.26
CA GLY A 21 32.23 32.01 -11.95
C GLY A 21 31.23 30.88 -11.77
N ASP A 22 30.94 30.56 -10.51
CA ASP A 22 29.89 29.63 -10.09
C ASP A 22 28.50 30.10 -10.57
N SER A 23 27.61 29.11 -10.68
CA SER A 23 26.16 29.16 -10.82
C SER A 23 25.57 29.29 -12.23
N LEU A 24 24.65 28.36 -12.53
CA LEU A 24 23.71 28.31 -13.65
C LEU A 24 24.13 27.57 -14.93
N LYS A 25 24.54 26.29 -14.82
CA LYS A 25 24.15 25.20 -15.75
C LYS A 25 24.81 23.87 -15.35
N SER A 26 24.26 23.20 -14.34
CA SER A 26 24.47 21.76 -14.19
C SER A 26 23.30 21.14 -13.44
N LYS A 27 22.20 20.95 -14.16
CA LYS A 27 21.14 20.04 -13.76
C LYS A 27 20.77 19.18 -14.96
N SER A 28 21.75 18.39 -15.40
CA SER A 28 21.57 17.12 -16.10
C SER A 28 22.95 16.61 -16.49
N LYS A 29 23.64 15.98 -15.55
CA LYS A 29 24.71 15.02 -15.87
C LYS A 29 24.25 13.66 -15.39
N LYS A 30 23.13 13.21 -15.96
CA LYS A 30 22.69 11.82 -15.89
C LYS A 30 23.51 11.07 -16.94
N ASN A 31 24.16 9.98 -16.53
CA ASN A 31 24.91 9.01 -17.34
C ASN A 31 26.41 9.32 -17.57
N ASN A 32 27.19 9.38 -16.48
CA ASN A 32 28.66 9.36 -16.56
C ASN A 32 29.25 7.93 -16.41
N SER A 33 28.41 6.89 -16.32
CA SER A 33 28.85 5.52 -16.02
C SER A 33 29.26 4.68 -17.23
N THR A 34 28.77 5.02 -18.43
CA THR A 34 29.15 4.35 -19.70
C THR A 34 30.41 4.97 -20.30
N VAL A 35 30.62 6.27 -20.09
CA VAL A 35 31.75 7.04 -20.62
C VAL A 35 33.09 6.56 -20.04
N ASP A 36 33.15 6.12 -18.78
CA ASP A 36 34.39 5.66 -18.15
C ASP A 36 34.89 4.31 -18.67
N SER A 37 34.01 3.42 -19.15
CA SER A 37 34.41 2.11 -19.67
C SER A 37 34.94 2.22 -21.09
N ASP A 38 34.26 2.98 -21.94
CA ASP A 38 34.70 3.23 -23.32
C ASP A 38 35.96 4.10 -23.36
N MET A 39 36.08 5.11 -22.49
CA MET A 39 37.28 5.94 -22.37
C MET A 39 38.47 5.15 -21.81
N PHE A 40 38.24 4.20 -20.89
CA PHE A 40 39.26 3.28 -20.39
C PHE A 40 39.70 2.30 -21.48
N LEU A 41 38.76 1.69 -22.22
CA LEU A 41 39.09 0.76 -23.31
C LEU A 41 39.87 1.49 -24.43
N SER A 42 39.53 2.75 -24.68
CA SER A 42 40.27 3.61 -25.61
C SER A 42 41.70 3.89 -25.16
N LEU A 43 41.89 4.16 -23.85
CA LEU A 43 43.20 4.39 -23.26
C LEU A 43 44.04 3.10 -23.25
N LEU A 44 43.41 1.96 -22.98
CA LEU A 44 44.01 0.63 -23.00
C LEU A 44 44.46 0.23 -24.41
N VAL A 45 43.65 0.51 -25.43
CA VAL A 45 44.02 0.28 -26.85
C VAL A 45 45.16 1.21 -27.28
N ALA A 46 45.14 2.47 -26.86
CA ALA A 46 46.20 3.44 -27.14
C ALA A 46 47.54 3.03 -26.47
N GLU A 47 47.51 2.52 -25.24
CA GLU A 47 48.70 1.98 -24.58
C GLU A 47 49.17 0.67 -25.22
N MET A 48 48.27 -0.24 -25.62
CA MET A 48 48.63 -1.50 -26.31
C MET A 48 49.32 -1.27 -27.67
N GLN A 49 48.99 -0.16 -28.35
CA GLN A 49 49.69 0.27 -29.58
C GLN A 49 51.09 0.82 -29.32
N ASN A 50 51.41 1.16 -28.06
CA ASN A 50 52.65 1.85 -27.67
C ASN A 50 53.48 1.07 -26.62
N GLN A 51 53.15 -0.19 -26.31
CA GLN A 51 53.93 -1.04 -25.42
C GLN A 51 55.11 -1.71 -26.17
N ASP A 52 56.29 -1.65 -25.57
CA ASP A 52 57.43 -2.49 -25.93
C ASP A 52 57.14 -3.94 -25.45
N PRO A 53 57.21 -4.96 -26.32
CA PRO A 53 56.82 -6.35 -26.03
C PRO A 53 57.60 -7.04 -24.90
N LEU A 54 58.62 -6.41 -24.32
CA LEU A 54 59.54 -7.03 -23.36
C LEU A 54 59.11 -6.97 -21.87
N GLU A 55 58.10 -6.16 -21.47
CA GLU A 55 57.57 -6.18 -20.08
C GLU A 55 56.03 -5.98 -19.97
N PRO A 56 55.22 -7.05 -20.06
CA PRO A 56 53.75 -6.98 -20.06
C PRO A 56 53.08 -7.07 -18.67
N THR A 57 53.82 -7.08 -17.56
CA THR A 57 53.29 -7.50 -16.25
C THR A 57 52.40 -6.46 -15.57
N SER A 58 52.72 -5.16 -15.65
CA SER A 58 51.97 -4.10 -14.94
C SER A 58 50.57 -3.87 -15.52
N ASN A 59 50.45 -3.85 -16.85
CA ASN A 59 49.16 -3.53 -17.50
C ASN A 59 48.17 -4.70 -17.39
N THR A 60 48.66 -5.94 -17.36
CA THR A 60 47.79 -7.12 -17.23
C THR A 60 47.13 -7.18 -15.84
N GLU A 61 47.85 -6.77 -14.78
CA GLU A 61 47.32 -6.79 -13.41
C GLU A 61 46.33 -5.65 -13.13
N TRP A 62 46.49 -4.49 -13.75
CA TRP A 62 45.50 -3.40 -13.64
C TRP A 62 44.22 -3.69 -14.45
N VAL A 63 44.37 -4.29 -15.64
CA VAL A 63 43.22 -4.72 -16.46
C VAL A 63 42.40 -5.80 -15.76
N SER A 64 43.06 -6.74 -15.08
CA SER A 64 42.35 -7.77 -14.31
C SER A 64 41.59 -7.19 -13.11
N GLN A 65 42.17 -6.21 -12.40
CA GLN A 65 41.50 -5.49 -11.32
C GLN A 65 40.33 -4.62 -11.83
N TYR A 66 40.48 -3.93 -12.96
CA TYR A 66 39.41 -3.15 -13.57
C TYR A 66 38.27 -4.02 -14.11
N ALA A 67 38.59 -5.15 -14.74
CA ALA A 67 37.60 -6.14 -15.16
C ALA A 67 36.79 -6.65 -13.95
N THR A 68 37.47 -6.90 -12.83
CA THR A 68 36.84 -7.29 -11.56
C THR A 68 35.89 -6.19 -11.05
N PHE A 69 36.35 -4.93 -11.02
CA PHE A 69 35.51 -3.80 -10.59
C PHE A 69 34.30 -3.59 -11.51
N THR A 70 34.49 -3.71 -12.82
CA THR A 70 33.42 -3.61 -13.82
C THR A 70 32.39 -4.73 -13.64
N GLN A 71 32.84 -5.96 -13.36
CA GLN A 71 31.95 -7.08 -13.07
C GLN A 71 31.13 -6.82 -11.79
N VAL A 72 31.75 -6.33 -10.72
CA VAL A 72 31.04 -5.97 -9.47
C VAL A 72 30.02 -4.86 -9.72
N LYS A 73 30.37 -3.84 -10.50
CA LYS A 73 29.44 -2.76 -10.88
C LYS A 73 28.24 -3.29 -11.67
N LYS A 74 28.48 -4.15 -12.68
CA LYS A 74 27.42 -4.78 -13.47
C LYS A 74 26.52 -5.68 -12.62
N MET A 75 27.09 -6.35 -11.61
CA MET A 75 26.33 -7.12 -10.63
C MET A 75 25.47 -6.20 -9.73
N GLY A 76 25.97 -5.01 -9.38
CA GLY A 76 25.16 -3.98 -8.71
C GLY A 76 24.00 -3.47 -9.55
N GLU A 77 24.25 -3.11 -10.82
CA GLU A 77 23.21 -2.69 -11.78
C GLU A 77 22.14 -3.79 -11.99
N MET A 78 22.57 -5.06 -11.98
CA MET A 78 21.67 -6.21 -12.05
C MET A 78 20.83 -6.37 -10.77
N ALA A 79 21.43 -6.19 -9.59
CA ALA A 79 20.70 -6.22 -8.33
C ALA A 79 19.61 -5.14 -8.26
N GLU A 80 19.91 -3.92 -8.70
CA GLU A 80 18.92 -2.84 -8.82
C GLU A 80 17.77 -3.20 -9.78
N SER A 81 18.10 -3.87 -10.89
CA SER A 81 17.09 -4.36 -11.84
C SER A 81 16.20 -5.45 -11.25
N ILE A 82 16.75 -6.34 -10.42
CA ILE A 82 16.00 -7.38 -9.70
C ILE A 82 15.09 -6.74 -8.65
N ASP A 83 15.57 -5.74 -7.92
CA ASP A 83 14.75 -5.02 -6.93
C ASP A 83 13.59 -4.29 -7.61
N LEU A 84 13.82 -3.68 -8.78
CA LEU A 84 12.75 -3.10 -9.58
C LEU A 84 11.72 -4.13 -10.03
N LEU A 85 12.16 -5.32 -10.48
CA LEU A 85 11.24 -6.39 -10.87
C LEU A 85 10.40 -6.86 -9.67
N ARG A 86 11.05 -7.10 -8.53
CA ARG A 86 10.36 -7.48 -7.28
C ARG A 86 9.37 -6.41 -6.85
N ALA A 87 9.75 -5.14 -6.94
CA ALA A 87 8.85 -4.05 -6.63
C ALA A 87 7.63 -4.09 -7.55
N ASN A 88 7.79 -4.21 -8.87
CA ASN A 88 6.66 -4.27 -9.81
C ASN A 88 5.64 -5.37 -9.45
N ASP A 89 6.11 -6.51 -8.94
CA ASP A 89 5.24 -7.59 -8.47
C ASP A 89 4.44 -7.24 -7.20
N LEU A 90 4.79 -6.18 -6.48
CA LEU A 90 4.08 -5.70 -5.29
C LEU A 90 2.88 -4.82 -5.61
N VAL A 91 2.82 -4.22 -6.80
CA VAL A 91 1.71 -3.33 -7.18
C VAL A 91 0.38 -4.08 -7.07
N GLY A 92 -0.57 -3.50 -6.35
CA GLY A 92 -1.87 -4.10 -6.06
C GLY A 92 -1.87 -5.21 -5.01
N LYS A 93 -0.73 -5.50 -4.37
CA LYS A 93 -0.66 -6.42 -3.21
C LYS A 93 -0.67 -5.63 -1.91
N GLU A 94 -1.18 -6.29 -0.87
CA GLU A 94 -1.08 -5.79 0.49
C GLU A 94 0.34 -6.04 1.02
N VAL A 95 0.98 -5.01 1.58
CA VAL A 95 2.31 -5.11 2.18
C VAL A 95 2.34 -4.48 3.56
N ILE A 96 3.30 -4.93 4.36
CA ILE A 96 3.63 -4.36 5.66
C ILE A 96 5.03 -3.77 5.55
N MET A 97 5.12 -2.47 5.78
CA MET A 97 6.34 -1.67 5.75
C MET A 97 6.77 -1.34 7.16
N LYS A 98 8.06 -1.50 7.45
CA LYS A 98 8.66 -1.10 8.72
C LYS A 98 8.99 0.40 8.68
N VAL A 99 8.48 1.15 9.63
CA VAL A 99 8.70 2.60 9.75
C VAL A 99 9.47 2.87 11.02
N THR A 100 10.72 3.28 10.88
CA THR A 100 11.56 3.67 12.02
C THR A 100 11.51 5.18 12.18
N SER A 101 11.03 5.65 13.34
CA SER A 101 11.02 7.07 13.68
C SER A 101 12.45 7.56 13.83
N GLU A 102 12.87 8.53 13.01
CA GLU A 102 14.21 9.13 13.11
C GLU A 102 14.44 9.87 14.43
N SER A 103 13.35 10.34 15.05
CA SER A 103 13.42 11.16 16.27
C SER A 103 13.49 10.33 17.56
N THR A 104 12.84 9.16 17.60
CA THR A 104 12.73 8.34 18.81
C THR A 104 13.42 6.98 18.68
N GLY A 105 13.73 6.54 17.45
CA GLY A 105 14.23 5.19 17.18
C GLY A 105 13.15 4.12 17.26
N ASP A 106 11.89 4.50 17.52
CA ASP A 106 10.79 3.54 17.63
C ASP A 106 10.46 2.93 16.27
N VAL A 107 10.26 1.62 16.27
CA VAL A 107 9.84 0.87 15.09
C VAL A 107 8.32 0.69 15.13
N THR A 108 7.66 1.20 14.11
CA THR A 108 6.24 1.03 13.84
C THR A 108 6.04 0.32 12.50
N TYR A 109 4.81 -0.11 12.22
CA TYR A 109 4.49 -0.80 10.98
C TYR A 109 3.36 -0.06 10.28
N ALA A 110 3.56 0.22 8.99
CA ALA A 110 2.53 0.73 8.10
C ALA A 110 2.06 -0.41 7.21
N ARG A 111 0.74 -0.56 7.07
CA ARG A 111 0.13 -1.59 6.24
C ARG A 111 -0.78 -0.92 5.22
N GLY A 112 -0.75 -1.42 4.00
CA GLY A 112 -1.71 -1.04 2.96
C GLY A 112 -1.41 -1.70 1.63
N THR A 113 -2.26 -1.41 0.65
CA THR A 113 -2.10 -1.89 -0.73
C THR A 113 -1.16 -0.97 -1.49
N VAL A 114 -0.22 -1.54 -2.25
CA VAL A 114 0.69 -0.74 -3.08
C VAL A 114 -0.04 -0.16 -4.28
N ASP A 115 -0.09 1.17 -4.37
CA ASP A 115 -0.76 1.90 -5.44
C ASP A 115 0.09 1.89 -6.73
N PHE A 116 1.35 2.31 -6.59
CA PHE A 116 2.31 2.37 -7.69
C PHE A 116 3.75 2.45 -7.15
N ILE A 117 4.70 2.37 -8.08
CA ILE A 117 6.13 2.46 -7.77
C ILE A 117 6.75 3.56 -8.61
N THR A 118 7.62 4.34 -7.98
CA THR A 118 8.50 5.28 -8.67
C THR A 118 9.94 4.81 -8.57
N VAL A 119 10.77 5.24 -9.51
CA VAL A 119 12.21 4.91 -9.50
C VAL A 119 12.99 6.18 -9.24
N GLU A 120 13.62 6.24 -8.07
CA GLU A 120 14.50 7.35 -7.68
C GLU A 120 15.93 6.86 -7.58
N ASN A 121 16.84 7.49 -8.34
CA ASN A 121 18.26 7.12 -8.37
C ASN A 121 18.52 5.62 -8.63
N GLY A 122 17.68 4.97 -9.45
CA GLY A 122 17.79 3.53 -9.76
C GLY A 122 17.14 2.61 -8.72
N LYS A 123 16.63 3.16 -7.61
CA LYS A 123 15.98 2.39 -6.54
C LYS A 123 14.46 2.51 -6.61
N PRO A 124 13.72 1.41 -6.43
CA PRO A 124 12.26 1.47 -6.38
C PRO A 124 11.77 2.08 -5.05
N ILE A 125 10.82 2.99 -5.17
CA ILE A 125 10.07 3.63 -4.08
C ILE A 125 8.62 3.19 -4.18
N ILE A 126 8.10 2.65 -3.08
CA ILE A 126 6.75 2.09 -2.98
C ILE A 126 5.81 3.17 -2.45
N TRP A 127 4.67 3.36 -3.11
CA TRP A 127 3.62 4.28 -2.67
C TRP A 127 2.44 3.51 -2.10
N ILE A 128 2.04 3.89 -0.88
CA ILE A 128 0.89 3.35 -0.15
C ILE A 128 0.20 4.52 0.54
N ASP A 129 -1.07 4.78 0.25
CA ASP A 129 -1.87 5.85 0.88
C ASP A 129 -1.17 7.22 0.86
N ASP A 130 -0.65 7.63 -0.31
CA ASP A 130 0.13 8.86 -0.54
C ASP A 130 1.45 8.97 0.26
N LYS A 131 1.89 7.88 0.91
CA LYS A 131 3.18 7.81 1.62
C LYS A 131 4.17 6.97 0.84
N GLN A 132 5.42 7.43 0.86
CA GLN A 132 6.53 6.77 0.20
C GLN A 132 7.32 5.90 1.17
N TYR A 133 7.71 4.72 0.71
CA TYR A 133 8.51 3.75 1.45
C TYR A 133 9.63 3.21 0.56
N SER A 134 10.79 2.94 1.15
CA SER A 134 11.87 2.25 0.44
C SER A 134 11.57 0.77 0.31
N MET A 135 12.00 0.14 -0.78
CA MET A 135 11.98 -1.34 -0.90
C MET A 135 12.75 -2.02 0.25
N ALA A 136 13.73 -1.34 0.86
CA ALA A 136 14.46 -1.86 2.01
C ALA A 136 13.62 -1.94 3.30
N ASP A 137 12.52 -1.19 3.37
CA ASP A 137 11.61 -1.16 4.50
C ASP A 137 10.48 -2.19 4.38
N LEU A 138 10.42 -2.91 3.26
CA LEU A 138 9.45 -3.99 3.06
C LEU A 138 9.74 -5.11 4.05
N ASP A 139 8.79 -5.35 4.96
CA ASP A 139 8.88 -6.41 5.94
C ASP A 139 8.17 -7.67 5.44
N THR A 140 6.90 -7.54 5.06
CA THR A 140 6.06 -8.69 4.70
C THR A 140 5.15 -8.36 3.52
N VAL A 141 4.92 -9.34 2.64
CA VAL A 141 3.90 -9.29 1.58
C VAL A 141 2.77 -10.23 1.97
N VAL A 142 1.54 -9.73 1.93
CA VAL A 142 0.35 -10.41 2.45
C VAL A 142 -0.63 -10.67 1.31
N SER A 143 -1.33 -11.81 1.35
CA SER A 143 -2.41 -12.05 0.39
C SER A 143 -3.63 -11.19 0.73
N GLY A 144 -4.35 -10.72 -0.30
CA GLY A 144 -5.59 -9.96 -0.07
C GLY A 144 -6.61 -10.71 0.78
N SER A 145 -6.67 -12.05 0.66
CA SER A 145 -7.54 -12.90 1.49
C SER A 145 -7.15 -12.91 2.97
N TYR A 146 -5.86 -13.03 3.28
CA TYR A 146 -5.36 -12.98 4.65
C TYR A 146 -5.58 -11.58 5.25
N SER A 147 -5.23 -10.55 4.48
CA SER A 147 -5.40 -9.14 4.82
C SER A 147 -6.86 -8.83 5.17
N SER A 148 -7.80 -9.22 4.32
CA SER A 148 -9.24 -9.04 4.55
C SER A 148 -9.73 -9.79 5.79
N ALA A 149 -9.26 -11.03 6.00
CA ALA A 149 -9.60 -11.81 7.19
C ALA A 149 -9.06 -11.17 8.47
N TYR A 150 -7.83 -10.64 8.41
CA TYR A 150 -7.22 -9.94 9.52
C TYR A 150 -7.96 -8.64 9.85
N ASP A 151 -8.35 -7.84 8.85
CA ASP A 151 -9.08 -6.57 9.10
C ASP A 151 -10.43 -6.81 9.77
N LYS A 152 -11.14 -7.85 9.32
CA LYS A 152 -12.39 -8.28 9.92
C LYS A 152 -12.17 -8.81 11.35
N TYR A 153 -11.12 -9.60 11.57
CA TYR A 153 -10.71 -10.05 12.90
C TYR A 153 -10.39 -8.87 13.83
N ASP A 154 -9.61 -7.90 13.36
CA ASP A 154 -9.20 -6.73 14.15
C ASP A 154 -10.41 -5.86 14.48
N THR A 155 -11.32 -5.66 13.52
CA THR A 155 -12.60 -4.96 13.73
C THR A 155 -13.43 -5.63 14.82
N LEU A 156 -13.62 -6.95 14.74
CA LEU A 156 -14.36 -7.70 15.76
C LEU A 156 -13.66 -7.64 17.12
N THR A 157 -12.33 -7.75 17.13
CA THR A 157 -11.51 -7.64 18.34
C THR A 157 -11.63 -6.26 18.98
N ALA A 158 -11.66 -5.18 18.20
CA ALA A 158 -11.84 -3.81 18.67
C ALA A 158 -13.22 -3.60 19.29
N MET A 159 -14.29 -4.12 18.65
CA MET A 159 -15.64 -4.12 19.22
C MET A 159 -15.67 -4.79 20.61
N LEU A 160 -15.00 -5.94 20.74
CA LEU A 160 -14.97 -6.68 22.00
C LEU A 160 -14.08 -6.03 23.06
N LYS A 161 -12.93 -5.45 22.69
CA LYS A 161 -12.05 -4.71 23.61
C LYS A 161 -12.73 -3.46 24.20
N GLY A 162 -13.71 -2.89 23.48
CA GLY A 162 -14.50 -1.77 23.96
C GLY A 162 -15.51 -2.13 25.06
N LEU A 163 -15.76 -3.42 25.30
CA LEU A 163 -16.70 -3.88 26.32
C LEU A 163 -16.07 -3.85 27.71
N PRO A 164 -16.85 -3.58 28.78
CA PRO A 164 -16.35 -3.67 30.15
C PRO A 164 -16.07 -5.12 30.57
N ASP A 165 -15.63 -5.33 31.82
CA ASP A 165 -15.62 -6.69 32.38
C ASP A 165 -17.05 -7.25 32.35
N ILE A 166 -17.17 -8.52 31.96
CA ILE A 166 -18.44 -9.23 31.79
C ILE A 166 -19.34 -9.20 33.04
N LYS A 167 -18.77 -9.00 34.23
CA LYS A 167 -19.53 -8.80 35.47
C LYS A 167 -20.46 -7.58 35.43
N TYR A 168 -20.10 -6.59 34.62
CA TYR A 168 -20.87 -5.35 34.41
C TYR A 168 -21.74 -5.41 33.15
N ALA A 169 -21.93 -6.59 32.57
CA ALA A 169 -22.79 -6.74 31.40
C ALA A 169 -24.22 -6.25 31.71
N ASP A 170 -24.77 -5.45 30.80
CA ASP A 170 -26.15 -4.98 30.82
C ASP A 170 -26.66 -4.77 29.38
N LYS A 171 -27.95 -4.45 29.24
CA LYS A 171 -28.61 -4.33 27.93
C LYS A 171 -28.04 -3.22 27.04
N SER A 172 -27.31 -2.24 27.57
CA SER A 172 -26.73 -1.17 26.75
C SER A 172 -25.73 -1.69 25.72
N TYR A 173 -25.14 -2.86 25.96
CA TYR A 173 -24.19 -3.50 25.05
C TYR A 173 -24.84 -4.41 24.00
N GLU A 174 -26.18 -4.53 23.98
CA GLU A 174 -26.92 -5.36 23.01
C GLU A 174 -26.48 -5.08 21.57
N ASN A 175 -26.46 -3.80 21.18
CA ASN A 175 -26.12 -3.41 19.80
C ASN A 175 -24.68 -3.78 19.42
N VAL A 176 -23.74 -3.69 20.36
CA VAL A 176 -22.33 -4.04 20.12
C VAL A 176 -22.19 -5.54 19.91
N ILE A 177 -22.83 -6.35 20.76
CA ILE A 177 -22.77 -7.82 20.64
C ILE A 177 -23.51 -8.30 19.40
N LYS A 178 -24.71 -7.78 19.12
CA LYS A 178 -25.45 -8.10 17.89
C LYS A 178 -24.65 -7.71 16.64
N GLY A 179 -24.10 -6.50 16.60
CA GLY A 179 -23.25 -6.05 15.49
C GLY A 179 -22.02 -6.93 15.29
N ALA A 180 -21.40 -7.42 16.37
CA ALA A 180 -20.27 -8.35 16.28
C ALA A 180 -20.69 -9.73 15.72
N TYR A 181 -21.88 -10.24 16.06
CA TYR A 181 -22.44 -11.45 15.42
C TYR A 181 -22.80 -11.22 13.96
N GLU A 182 -23.47 -10.11 13.63
CA GLU A 182 -23.79 -9.75 12.24
C GLU A 182 -22.50 -9.69 11.40
N LEU A 183 -21.46 -9.01 11.91
CA LEU A 183 -20.14 -8.96 11.27
C LEU A 183 -19.58 -10.37 11.07
N TYR A 184 -19.53 -11.21 12.12
CA TYR A 184 -19.02 -12.58 12.01
C TYR A 184 -19.79 -13.42 10.99
N ASN A 185 -21.11 -13.23 10.87
CA ASN A 185 -21.93 -13.95 9.91
C ASN A 185 -21.62 -13.58 8.45
N THR A 186 -21.13 -12.36 8.20
CA THR A 186 -20.65 -11.95 6.86
C THR A 186 -19.34 -12.63 6.44
N PHE A 187 -18.69 -13.40 7.34
CA PHE A 187 -17.41 -14.01 7.05
C PHE A 187 -17.57 -15.20 6.10
N ASN A 188 -16.70 -15.28 5.10
CA ASN A 188 -16.57 -16.44 4.24
C ASN A 188 -15.86 -17.60 4.99
N ASP A 189 -15.75 -18.76 4.35
CA ASP A 189 -15.18 -19.96 4.97
C ASP A 189 -13.73 -19.78 5.41
N TYR A 190 -12.93 -19.07 4.62
CA TYR A 190 -11.53 -18.77 4.96
C TYR A 190 -11.45 -17.87 6.20
N GLU A 191 -12.23 -16.80 6.24
CA GLU A 191 -12.30 -15.85 7.34
C GLU A 191 -12.83 -16.51 8.62
N LYS A 192 -13.84 -17.38 8.50
CA LYS A 192 -14.33 -18.19 9.64
C LYS A 192 -13.27 -19.16 10.14
N ASN A 193 -12.50 -19.78 9.26
CA ASN A 193 -11.37 -20.63 9.65
C ASN A 193 -10.28 -19.81 10.35
N PHE A 194 -9.93 -18.65 9.80
CA PHE A 194 -8.99 -17.71 10.41
C PHE A 194 -9.41 -17.35 11.84
N MET A 195 -10.70 -17.02 12.06
CA MET A 195 -11.23 -16.74 13.40
C MET A 195 -11.14 -17.93 14.34
N LYS A 196 -11.35 -19.16 13.86
CA LYS A 196 -11.19 -20.36 14.69
C LYS A 196 -9.74 -20.57 15.12
N THR A 197 -8.78 -20.23 14.25
CA THR A 197 -7.35 -20.42 14.53
C THR A 197 -6.76 -19.30 15.37
N TYR A 198 -7.03 -18.04 15.03
CA TYR A 198 -6.39 -16.87 15.63
C TYR A 198 -7.30 -16.11 16.60
N GLY A 199 -8.62 -16.16 16.39
CA GLY A 199 -9.64 -15.41 17.15
C GLY A 199 -10.45 -16.24 18.14
N ALA A 200 -9.97 -17.42 18.56
CA ALA A 200 -10.74 -18.34 19.40
C ALA A 200 -11.13 -17.72 20.76
N LYS A 201 -10.29 -16.83 21.31
CA LYS A 201 -10.56 -16.13 22.58
C LYS A 201 -11.67 -15.11 22.40
N GLU A 202 -11.63 -14.36 21.31
CA GLU A 202 -12.61 -13.35 20.94
C GLU A 202 -13.98 -14.00 20.69
N LEU A 203 -14.02 -15.14 19.99
CA LEU A 203 -15.25 -15.91 19.80
C LEU A 203 -15.81 -16.44 21.13
N ALA A 204 -14.96 -16.94 22.02
CA ALA A 204 -15.39 -17.39 23.34
C ALA A 204 -15.96 -16.23 24.19
N LEU A 205 -15.33 -15.05 24.11
CA LEU A 205 -15.80 -13.85 24.80
C LEU A 205 -17.15 -13.38 24.25
N LEU A 206 -17.30 -13.34 22.92
CA LEU A 206 -18.55 -13.02 22.24
C LEU A 206 -19.70 -13.92 22.73
N GLU A 207 -19.44 -15.23 22.82
CA GLU A 207 -20.43 -16.22 23.28
C GLU A 207 -20.83 -16.00 24.75
N GLN A 208 -19.86 -15.75 25.63
CA GLN A 208 -20.17 -15.44 27.04
C GLN A 208 -21.01 -14.17 27.18
N TRP A 209 -20.74 -13.15 26.36
CA TRP A 209 -21.53 -11.92 26.33
C TRP A 209 -22.95 -12.17 25.84
N LYS A 210 -23.14 -13.00 24.80
CA LYS A 210 -24.47 -13.42 24.35
C LYS A 210 -25.27 -14.07 25.48
N GLU A 211 -24.67 -15.04 26.18
CA GLU A 211 -25.34 -15.72 27.30
C GLU A 211 -25.77 -14.73 28.40
N LYS A 212 -24.89 -13.81 28.80
CA LYS A 212 -25.20 -12.80 29.82
C LYS A 212 -26.32 -11.85 29.41
N LEU A 213 -26.40 -11.52 28.13
CA LEU A 213 -27.47 -10.68 27.61
C LEU A 213 -28.78 -11.46 27.46
N LYS A 214 -28.73 -12.74 27.08
CA LYS A 214 -29.90 -13.64 27.09
C LYS A 214 -30.49 -13.78 28.49
N ASP A 215 -29.67 -13.94 29.53
CA ASP A 215 -30.11 -13.97 30.94
C ASP A 215 -30.84 -12.67 31.34
N LYS A 216 -30.55 -11.56 30.66
CA LYS A 216 -31.19 -10.26 30.88
C LYS A 216 -32.40 -10.04 29.98
N GLY A 217 -32.76 -11.00 29.14
CA GLY A 217 -33.92 -10.95 28.24
C GLY A 217 -33.65 -10.20 26.93
N VAL A 218 -32.42 -10.20 26.43
CA VAL A 218 -32.08 -9.79 25.06
C VAL A 218 -32.26 -11.00 24.14
N ASP A 219 -32.96 -10.80 23.02
CA ASP A 219 -33.13 -11.83 21.99
C ASP A 219 -32.06 -11.69 20.90
N PHE A 220 -31.51 -12.81 20.45
CA PHE A 220 -30.48 -12.90 19.41
C PHE A 220 -30.93 -13.70 18.19
N SER A 221 -32.21 -14.08 18.12
CA SER A 221 -32.77 -14.87 17.00
C SER A 221 -32.61 -14.20 15.63
N ASP A 222 -32.46 -12.88 15.61
CA ASP A 222 -32.23 -12.05 14.43
C ASP A 222 -30.81 -12.15 13.86
N VAL A 223 -29.83 -12.52 14.70
CA VAL A 223 -28.40 -12.56 14.36
C VAL A 223 -27.79 -13.95 14.51
N GLU A 224 -28.54 -14.94 15.00
CA GLU A 224 -28.11 -16.33 14.95
C GLU A 224 -28.11 -16.79 13.49
N ALA A 225 -26.96 -17.28 13.03
CA ALA A 225 -26.86 -17.88 11.71
C ALA A 225 -27.87 -19.03 11.65
N LYS A 226 -28.90 -18.90 10.80
CA LYS A 226 -29.75 -20.04 10.44
C LYS A 226 -28.82 -21.09 9.85
N GLU A 227 -28.61 -22.19 10.56
CA GLU A 227 -27.65 -23.24 10.17
C GLU A 227 -27.99 -23.86 8.80
N ASP A 228 -29.19 -23.59 8.26
CA ASP A 228 -29.65 -24.03 6.96
C ASP A 228 -30.11 -22.83 6.12
N GLU A 229 -29.20 -22.18 5.39
CA GLU A 229 -29.41 -21.75 4.01
C GLU A 229 -28.13 -21.10 3.45
N ALA A 230 -27.73 -21.54 2.26
CA ALA A 230 -26.55 -21.07 1.58
C ALA A 230 -26.62 -19.55 1.32
N GLY A 231 -25.65 -18.81 1.87
CA GLY A 231 -25.27 -17.46 1.43
C GLY A 231 -26.36 -16.41 1.49
N VAL A 232 -26.48 -15.71 2.63
CA VAL A 232 -27.19 -14.42 2.68
C VAL A 232 -26.51 -13.48 1.68
N SER A 233 -27.23 -13.12 0.62
CA SER A 233 -26.68 -12.29 -0.45
C SER A 233 -26.52 -10.84 0.01
N LEU A 234 -25.59 -10.10 -0.60
CA LEU A 234 -25.44 -8.66 -0.34
C LEU A 234 -26.75 -7.90 -0.59
N ASP A 235 -27.59 -8.39 -1.51
CA ASP A 235 -28.91 -7.83 -1.79
C ASP A 235 -29.89 -8.01 -0.63
N ASP A 236 -29.82 -9.13 0.10
CA ASP A 236 -30.67 -9.36 1.27
C ASP A 236 -30.21 -8.52 2.46
N ILE A 237 -28.90 -8.30 2.59
CA ILE A 237 -28.32 -7.39 3.58
C ILE A 237 -28.74 -5.95 3.29
N MET A 238 -28.62 -5.48 2.04
CA MET A 238 -29.03 -4.13 1.64
C MET A 238 -30.54 -3.91 1.79
N LYS A 239 -31.37 -4.92 1.48
CA LYS A 239 -32.82 -4.85 1.73
C LYS A 239 -33.13 -4.76 3.22
N SER A 240 -32.46 -5.54 4.06
CA SER A 240 -32.68 -5.50 5.51
C SER A 240 -32.24 -4.17 6.13
N PHE A 241 -31.15 -3.58 5.63
CA PHE A 241 -30.67 -2.26 6.05
C PHE A 241 -31.64 -1.16 5.64
N ASN A 242 -32.07 -1.14 4.38
CA ASN A 242 -33.06 -0.16 3.90
C ASN A 242 -34.37 -0.26 4.69
N THR A 243 -34.85 -1.47 4.95
CA THR A 243 -36.08 -1.68 5.75
C THR A 243 -35.92 -1.16 7.19
N LYS A 244 -34.77 -1.39 7.82
CA LYS A 244 -34.48 -0.87 9.17
C LYS A 244 -34.33 0.66 9.16
N MET A 245 -33.73 1.25 8.12
CA MET A 245 -33.60 2.70 7.94
C MET A 245 -34.96 3.37 7.73
N ASP A 246 -35.82 2.80 6.90
CA ASP A 246 -37.19 3.29 6.68
C ASP A 246 -37.99 3.27 7.98
N ALA A 247 -37.88 2.18 8.76
CA ALA A 247 -38.53 2.09 10.07
C ALA A 247 -38.01 3.12 11.10
N ILE A 248 -36.73 3.49 11.02
CA ILE A 248 -36.13 4.56 11.85
C ILE A 248 -36.64 5.93 11.39
N ILE A 249 -36.69 6.18 10.08
CA ILE A 249 -37.22 7.42 9.49
C ILE A 249 -38.69 7.60 9.86
N ASP A 250 -39.51 6.55 9.78
CA ASP A 250 -40.92 6.60 10.14
C ASP A 250 -41.12 6.87 11.64
N ARG A 251 -40.28 6.27 12.50
CA ARG A 251 -40.30 6.59 13.95
C ARG A 251 -39.84 8.02 14.25
N LEU A 252 -38.88 8.54 13.50
CA LEU A 252 -38.43 9.93 13.62
C LEU A 252 -39.54 10.90 13.20
N LYS A 253 -40.22 10.65 12.07
CA LYS A 253 -41.39 11.44 11.61
C LYS A 253 -42.51 11.46 12.66
N LEU A 254 -42.76 10.31 13.29
CA LEU A 254 -43.77 10.20 14.35
C LEU A 254 -43.40 10.99 15.62
N LEU A 255 -42.10 11.15 15.91
CA LEU A 255 -41.59 11.93 17.04
C LEU A 255 -41.52 13.43 16.75
N THR A 256 -41.25 13.83 15.50
CA THR A 256 -41.13 15.24 15.11
C THR A 256 -42.46 15.88 14.77
N GLY A 257 -43.56 15.11 14.74
CA GLY A 257 -44.92 15.61 14.51
C GLY A 257 -45.13 16.15 13.10
N ASP A 258 -44.31 15.72 12.14
CA ASP A 258 -44.33 16.22 10.78
C ASP A 258 -45.21 15.31 9.91
N THR A 259 -46.48 15.66 9.79
CA THR A 259 -47.39 15.09 8.79
C THR A 259 -47.35 15.97 7.55
N ASP A 260 -46.31 15.83 6.73
CA ASP A 260 -46.35 16.38 5.38
C ASP A 260 -47.25 15.51 4.50
N THR A 261 -48.44 16.06 4.26
CA THR A 261 -49.31 15.75 3.15
C THR A 261 -48.67 16.19 1.83
N ASP A 262 -48.51 15.29 0.88
CA ASP A 262 -48.31 15.63 -0.54
C ASP A 262 -49.10 14.58 -1.34
N ASN A 263 -50.34 14.83 -1.77
CA ASN A 263 -50.82 15.71 -2.84
C ASN A 263 -50.16 15.46 -4.20
N THR A 264 -50.49 14.32 -4.83
CA THR A 264 -50.36 14.16 -6.27
C THR A 264 -51.53 14.82 -6.99
N ASP A 265 -51.39 16.11 -7.30
CA ASP A 265 -52.26 16.83 -8.21
C ASP A 265 -51.55 16.98 -9.58
N LYS A 266 -52.20 16.45 -10.62
CA LYS A 266 -52.08 16.76 -12.06
C LYS A 266 -50.70 16.71 -12.73
N ASP A 267 -50.58 15.79 -13.69
CA ASP A 267 -50.00 16.18 -14.98
C ASP A 267 -50.98 15.80 -16.09
N ASP A 268 -51.35 16.82 -16.85
CA ASP A 268 -52.19 16.77 -18.03
C ASP A 268 -51.43 16.06 -19.16
N THR A 269 -52.07 15.08 -19.81
CA THR A 269 -51.73 14.73 -21.20
C THR A 269 -53.01 14.79 -22.02
N ASP A 270 -53.26 15.99 -22.53
CA ASP A 270 -54.32 16.30 -23.47
C ASP A 270 -53.77 16.15 -24.90
N LYS A 271 -54.48 15.33 -25.69
CA LYS A 271 -54.53 15.28 -27.17
C LYS A 271 -53.32 14.79 -27.97
N ASP A 272 -53.53 13.65 -28.61
CA ASP A 272 -53.54 13.61 -30.09
C ASP A 272 -54.80 12.86 -30.56
N ASP A 273 -55.74 13.63 -31.11
CA ASP A 273 -56.84 13.15 -31.95
C ASP A 273 -56.27 12.65 -33.29
N ALA A 274 -56.70 11.47 -33.77
CA ALA A 274 -57.16 11.28 -35.15
C ALA A 274 -57.56 9.81 -35.45
N ASP A 275 -58.87 9.64 -35.64
CA ASP A 275 -59.51 9.02 -36.82
C ASP A 275 -60.09 7.58 -36.76
N LYS A 276 -61.39 7.53 -37.10
CA LYS A 276 -62.30 6.42 -37.49
C LYS A 276 -62.91 5.59 -36.34
N GLU A 277 -64.23 5.47 -36.19
CA GLU A 277 -65.40 5.64 -37.09
C GLU A 277 -66.54 6.44 -36.44
#